data_AF-A0A926NHF3-F1
#
_entry.id   AF-A0A926NHF3-F1
#
_cell.length_a   1.000
_cell.length_b   1.000
_cell.length_c   1.000
_cell.angle_alpha   90.00
_cell.angle_beta   90.00
_cell.angle_gamma   90.00
#
_symmetry.space_group_name_H-M   'P 1'
#
loop_
_entity.id
_entity.type
_entity.pdbx_description
1 polymer ?
#
loop_
_entity_poly.entity_id
_entity_poly.type
_entity_poly.pdbx_seq_one_letter_code
_entity_poly.pdbx_strand_id
1 'polypeptide(L)'
;MKFTIKGWLYDHVTLYWENGQLTSDRADILQVVFRRIDEIEASEAFLLCPKTHLFFTSNYLDEGYSAYLVLKHILEFVSEEPNPEELLYELSLPNGQHHK
;
A
#
# COMPACT_ATOMS: atom_id res chain seq x y z
N MET A 1 -10.46 6.50 2.97
CA MET A 1 -9.23 6.51 3.79
C MET A 1 -8.09 7.20 3.08
N LYS A 2 -7.16 7.77 3.83
CA LYS A 2 -5.89 8.27 3.30
C LYS A 2 -4.76 8.04 4.28
N PHE A 3 -3.57 7.82 3.77
CA PHE A 3 -2.37 7.76 4.60
C PHE A 3 -1.15 8.32 3.87
N THR A 4 -0.10 8.56 4.64
CA THR A 4 1.20 8.99 4.13
C THR A 4 2.26 8.03 4.64
N ILE A 5 3.19 7.66 3.76
CA ILE A 5 4.38 6.90 4.11
C ILE A 5 5.60 7.63 3.54
N LYS A 6 6.62 7.83 4.38
CA LYS A 6 7.87 8.45 3.96
C LYS A 6 8.99 7.43 4.06
N GLY A 7 9.84 7.42 3.06
CA GLY A 7 10.96 6.49 3.02
C GLY A 7 11.99 6.85 1.97
N TRP A 8 12.76 5.85 1.61
CA TRP A 8 13.84 5.93 0.64
C TRP A 8 13.64 4.91 -0.47
N LEU A 9 13.82 5.38 -1.69
CA LEU A 9 13.94 4.57 -2.89
C LEU A 9 14.83 5.33 -3.87
N TYR A 10 16.13 5.00 -3.91
CA TYR A 10 17.21 5.80 -4.53
C TYR A 10 17.45 7.17 -3.86
N ASP A 11 16.39 7.81 -3.38
CA ASP A 11 16.39 9.09 -2.68
C ASP A 11 15.15 9.15 -1.76
N HIS A 12 15.05 10.21 -0.95
CA HIS A 12 13.88 10.47 -0.13
C HIS A 12 12.61 10.65 -0.98
N VAL A 13 11.53 10.01 -0.54
CA VAL A 13 10.21 10.11 -1.17
C VAL A 13 9.11 10.14 -0.12
N THR A 14 8.09 10.95 -0.40
CA THR A 14 6.80 10.92 0.31
C THR A 14 5.75 10.35 -0.63
N LEU A 15 5.09 9.29 -0.20
CA LEU A 15 3.97 8.68 -0.92
C LEU A 15 2.67 8.95 -0.16
N TYR A 16 1.67 9.39 -0.91
CA TYR A 16 0.33 9.66 -0.41
C TYR A 16 -0.63 8.69 -1.08
N TRP A 17 -1.30 7.89 -0.27
CA TRP A 17 -2.35 7.00 -0.74
C TRP A 17 -3.71 7.51 -0.27
N GLU A 18 -4.69 7.54 -1.17
CA GLU A 18 -6.06 7.92 -0.88
C GLU A 18 -7.02 7.14 -1.79
N ASN A 19 -7.87 6.30 -1.20
CA ASN A 19 -8.95 5.57 -1.87
C ASN A 19 -8.54 4.89 -3.20
N GLY A 20 -7.50 4.06 -3.21
CA GLY A 20 -7.04 3.40 -4.43
C GLY A 20 -6.00 4.18 -5.22
N GLN A 21 -5.84 5.47 -4.96
CA GLN A 21 -4.95 6.33 -5.72
C GLN A 21 -3.65 6.58 -4.96
N LEU A 22 -2.53 6.28 -5.61
CA LEU A 22 -1.19 6.59 -5.11
C LEU A 22 -0.62 7.81 -5.83
N THR A 23 -0.13 8.77 -5.05
CA THR A 23 0.57 9.96 -5.53
C THR A 23 1.86 10.18 -4.75
N SER A 24 2.71 11.10 -5.21
CA SER A 24 4.00 11.37 -4.60
C SER A 24 4.42 12.82 -4.79
N ASP A 25 5.29 13.30 -3.90
CA ASP A 25 6.08 14.53 -4.10
C ASP A 25 7.08 14.41 -5.27
N ARG A 26 7.33 13.20 -5.76
CA ARG A 26 8.28 12.89 -6.83
C ARG A 26 7.69 11.99 -7.91
N ALA A 27 7.34 12.58 -9.06
CA ALA A 27 6.72 11.87 -10.18
C ALA A 27 7.63 10.79 -10.80
N ASP A 28 8.95 11.02 -10.80
CA ASP A 28 9.95 10.07 -11.29
C ASP A 28 10.02 8.80 -10.42
N ILE A 29 10.05 8.97 -9.10
CA ILE A 29 10.04 7.84 -8.17
C ILE A 29 8.68 7.12 -8.19
N LEU A 30 7.57 7.85 -8.31
CA LEU A 30 6.24 7.26 -8.38
C LEU A 30 6.11 6.25 -9.54
N GLN A 31 6.67 6.55 -10.71
CA GLN A 31 6.69 5.61 -11.84
C GLN A 31 7.46 4.32 -11.51
N VAL A 32 8.56 4.44 -10.76
CA VAL A 32 9.33 3.27 -10.32
C VAL A 32 8.55 2.44 -9.31
N VAL A 33 7.83 3.10 -8.39
CA VAL A 33 6.96 2.42 -7.43
C VAL A 33 5.87 1.64 -8.16
N PHE A 34 5.14 2.26 -9.08
CA PHE A 34 4.11 1.56 -9.87
C PHE A 34 4.69 0.37 -10.64
N ARG A 35 5.84 0.53 -11.30
CA ARG A 35 6.49 -0.60 -11.99
C ARG A 35 6.82 -1.75 -11.04
N ARG A 36 7.31 -1.47 -9.82
CA ARG A 36 7.58 -2.51 -8.83
C ARG A 36 6.30 -3.18 -8.31
N ILE A 37 5.20 -2.44 -8.16
CA ILE A 37 3.89 -3.02 -7.83
C ILE A 37 3.47 -4.00 -8.94
N ASP A 38 3.54 -3.57 -10.20
CA ASP A 38 3.20 -4.41 -11.35
C ASP A 38 4.07 -5.68 -11.42
N GLU A 39 5.37 -5.58 -11.11
CA GLU A 39 6.28 -6.73 -11.03
C GLU A 39 5.89 -7.71 -9.92
N ILE A 40 5.48 -7.21 -8.75
CA ILE A 40 5.01 -8.03 -7.63
C ILE A 40 3.71 -8.74 -8.02
N GLU A 41 2.75 -8.04 -8.62
CA GLU A 41 1.48 -8.62 -9.07
C GLU A 41 1.70 -9.67 -10.17
N ALA A 42 2.56 -9.38 -11.14
CA ALA A 42 2.91 -10.32 -12.22
C ALA A 42 3.61 -11.59 -11.70
N SER A 43 4.26 -11.52 -10.54
CA SER A 43 4.86 -12.68 -9.88
C SER A 43 3.87 -13.51 -9.04
N GLU A 44 2.60 -13.09 -8.98
CA GLU A 44 1.56 -13.69 -8.14
C GLU A 44 1.97 -13.75 -6.66
N ALA A 45 2.68 -12.72 -6.18
CA ALA A 45 3.17 -12.70 -4.81
C ALA A 45 2.02 -12.64 -3.79
N PHE A 46 2.20 -13.34 -2.67
CA PHE A 46 1.26 -13.31 -1.55
C PHE A 46 1.78 -12.37 -0.47
N LEU A 47 1.04 -11.31 -0.16
CA LEU A 47 1.30 -10.45 1.01
C LEU A 47 0.41 -10.89 2.17
N LEU A 48 1.03 -11.50 3.18
CA LEU A 48 0.37 -11.89 4.43
C LEU A 48 0.22 -10.68 5.34
N CYS A 49 -1.00 -10.37 5.77
CA CYS A 49 -1.22 -9.50 6.92
C CYS A 49 -0.95 -10.29 8.22
N PRO A 50 0.07 -9.95 9.01
CA PRO A 50 0.40 -10.71 10.22
C PRO A 50 -0.63 -10.55 11.34
N LYS A 51 -1.47 -9.51 11.28
CA LYS A 51 -2.50 -9.24 12.30
C LYS A 51 -3.82 -9.94 12.02
N THR A 52 -4.27 -9.98 10.76
CA THR A 52 -5.55 -10.59 10.38
C THR A 52 -5.41 -12.00 9.79
N HIS A 53 -4.19 -12.40 9.42
CA HIS A 53 -3.90 -13.63 8.66
C HIS A 53 -4.57 -13.70 7.29
N LEU A 54 -5.03 -12.56 6.76
CA LEU A 54 -5.51 -12.45 5.39
C LEU A 54 -4.35 -12.33 4.41
N PHE A 55 -4.57 -12.79 3.18
CA PHE A 55 -3.61 -12.70 2.08
C PHE A 55 -4.13 -11.74 1.01
N PHE A 56 -3.24 -10.88 0.54
CA PHE A 56 -3.47 -10.06 -0.66
C PHE A 56 -2.63 -10.64 -1.81
N THR A 57 -3.24 -10.78 -2.99
CA THR A 57 -2.64 -11.44 -4.15
C THR A 57 -2.55 -10.56 -5.39
N SER A 58 -3.33 -9.48 -5.44
CA SER A 58 -3.41 -8.54 -6.56
C SER A 58 -4.12 -7.27 -6.12
N ASN A 59 -4.09 -6.24 -6.98
CA ASN A 59 -4.70 -4.93 -6.76
C ASN A 59 -4.30 -4.33 -5.41
N TYR A 60 -3.01 -4.34 -5.10
CA TYR A 60 -2.55 -3.95 -3.76
C TYR A 60 -2.87 -2.49 -3.40
N LEU A 61 -3.27 -1.66 -4.36
CA LEU A 61 -3.67 -0.29 -4.09
C LEU A 61 -5.15 -0.16 -3.70
N ASP A 62 -6.00 -1.16 -3.96
CA ASP A 62 -7.46 -1.06 -3.72
C ASP A 62 -7.77 -0.84 -2.22
N GLU A 63 -7.01 -1.49 -1.34
CA GLU A 63 -7.22 -1.43 0.10
C GLU A 63 -6.04 -0.82 0.83
N GLY A 64 -6.31 0.09 1.77
CA GLY A 64 -5.26 0.88 2.44
C GLY A 64 -4.22 0.04 3.18
N TYR A 65 -4.64 -1.06 3.82
CA TYR A 65 -3.68 -1.93 4.50
C TYR A 65 -2.80 -2.71 3.51
N SER A 66 -3.38 -3.23 2.43
CA SER A 66 -2.62 -3.91 1.37
C SER A 66 -1.63 -2.96 0.70
N ALA A 67 -2.04 -1.70 0.47
CA ALA A 67 -1.21 -0.64 -0.08
C ALA A 67 -0.04 -0.34 0.84
N TYR A 68 -0.30 -0.18 2.14
CA TYR A 68 0.77 0.01 3.12
C TYR A 68 1.78 -1.14 3.13
N LEU A 69 1.32 -2.40 3.09
CA LEU A 69 2.23 -3.56 3.08
C LEU A 69 3.12 -3.60 1.83
N VAL A 70 2.55 -3.39 0.64
CA VAL A 70 3.33 -3.42 -0.60
C VAL A 70 4.30 -2.24 -0.66
N LEU A 71 3.88 -1.05 -0.22
CA LEU A 71 4.76 0.12 -0.19
C LEU A 71 5.91 -0.04 0.81
N LYS A 72 5.64 -0.64 1.96
CA LYS A 72 6.68 -0.99 2.94
C LYS A 72 7.67 -2.03 2.40
N HIS A 73 7.23 -2.94 1.53
CA HIS A 73 8.10 -3.89 0.85
C HIS A 73 8.95 -3.24 -0.24
N ILE A 74 8.40 -2.25 -0.97
CA ILE A 74 9.07 -1.58 -2.08
C ILE A 74 10.15 -0.60 -1.62
N LEU A 75 9.90 0.13 -0.53
CA LEU A 75 10.83 1.12 0.02
C LEU A 75 12.03 0.42 0.68
N GLU A 76 13.24 0.92 0.43
CA GLU A 76 14.47 0.38 1.01
C GLU A 76 14.58 0.69 2.51
N PHE A 77 14.05 1.85 2.91
CA PHE A 77 13.94 2.28 4.30
C PHE A 77 12.66 3.09 4.48
N VAL A 78 11.96 2.88 5.60
CA VAL A 78 10.77 3.64 5.97
C VAL A 78 11.08 4.51 7.18
N SER A 79 10.97 5.83 7.02
CA SER A 79 11.23 6.82 8.07
C SER A 79 9.98 7.26 8.81
N GLU A 80 8.81 7.16 8.17
CA GLU A 80 7.51 7.49 8.78
C GLU A 80 6.46 6.51 8.26
N GLU A 81 5.80 5.80 9.18
CA GLU A 81 4.76 4.81 8.88
C GLU A 81 3.37 5.37 9.26
N PRO A 82 2.32 5.05 8.49
CA PRO A 82 0.95 5.33 8.90
C PRO A 82 0.56 4.47 10.09
N ASN A 83 -0.44 4.88 10.86
CA ASN A 83 -0.94 4.08 11.98
C ASN A 83 -1.59 2.78 11.48
N PRO A 84 -1.01 1.59 11.74
CA PRO A 84 -1.54 0.34 11.21
C PRO A 84 -2.91 -0.02 11.80
N GLU A 85 -3.25 0.47 13.00
CA GLU A 85 -4.54 0.20 13.64
C GLU A 85 -5.69 0.90 12.91
N GLU A 86 -5.47 2.13 12.44
CA GLU A 86 -6.43 2.87 11.62
C GLU A 86 -6.67 2.18 10.27
N LEU A 87 -5.61 1.65 9.66
CA LEU A 87 -5.71 0.91 8.40
C LEU A 87 -6.41 -0.45 8.56
N LEU A 88 -6.26 -1.11 9.71
CA LEU A 88 -6.92 -2.40 9.99
C LEU A 88 -8.40 -2.26 10.35
N TYR A 89 -8.78 -1.17 11.00
CA TYR A 89 -10.17 -0.93 11.38
C TYR A 89 -11.11 -1.06 10.16
N GLU A 90 -10.66 -0.61 8.99
CA GLU A 90 -11.44 -0.70 7.76
C GLU A 90 -11.59 -2.12 7.20
N LEU A 91 -10.59 -2.99 7.37
CA LEU A 91 -10.70 -4.42 7.03
C LEU A 91 -11.71 -5.16 7.91
N SER A 92 -11.92 -4.66 9.14
CA SER A 92 -12.82 -5.27 10.13
C SER A 92 -14.25 -4.73 10.07
N LEU A 93 -14.50 -3.68 9.28
CA LEU A 93 -15.86 -3.27 8.98
C LEU A 93 -16.48 -4.34 8.07
N PRO A 94 -17.62 -4.96 8.46
CA PRO A 94 -18.31 -5.87 7.56
C PRO A 94 -18.61 -5.10 6.27
N ASN A 95 -18.29 -5.71 5.12
CA ASN A 95 -18.62 -5.20 3.78
C ASN A 95 -20.14 -4.94 3.68
N GLY A 96 -20.55 -3.78 4.16
CA GLY A 96 -21.88 -3.24 4.11
C GLY A 96 -21.98 -2.40 2.86
N GLN A 97 -22.50 -3.03 1.80
CA GLN A 97 -23.01 -2.42 0.57
C GLN A 97 -21.99 -2.14 -0.55
N HIS A 98 -21.71 -3.17 -1.35
CA HIS A 98 -21.78 -3.03 -2.81
C HIS A 98 -22.35 -4.33 -3.41
N HIS A 99 -23.68 -4.44 -3.40
CA HIS A 99 -24.42 -5.31 -4.31
C HIS A 99 -25.33 -4.43 -5.17
N LYS A 100 -24.97 -4.37 -6.45
CA LYS A 100 -25.75 -3.90 -7.62
C LYS A 100 -25.97 -2.40 -7.78
#